data_AF-A0A2E5PFD7-F1
#
_entry.id   AF-A0A2E5PFD7-F1
#
_cell.length_a   1.000
_cell.length_b   1.000
_cell.length_c   1.000
_cell.angle_alpha   90.00
_cell.angle_beta   90.00
_cell.angle_gamma   90.00
#
_symmetry.space_group_name_H-M   'P 1'
#
loop_
_entity.id
_entity.type
_entity.pdbx_description
1 polymer ?
#
loop_
_entity_poly.entity_id
_entity_poly.type
_entity_poly.pdbx_seq_one_letter_code
_entity_poly.pdbx_strand_id
1 'polypeptide(L)'
;MIEFAEAILSDDKGRLDAAREAILTSMGSDAVVDSAGVAGLFNAIDRIADATGAPLEKDKEEMTAEMREAIGINEFAATKKALEENKIPSAAQ
;
A
#
# COMPACT_ATOMS: atom_id res chain seq x y z
N MET A 1 -11.32 8.44 8.11
CA MET A 1 -10.12 7.59 8.16
C MET A 1 -9.58 7.20 6.79
N ILE A 2 -10.40 6.62 5.90
CA ILE A 2 -9.96 6.22 4.55
C ILE A 2 -9.33 7.42 3.79
N GLU A 3 -9.97 8.59 3.81
CA GLU A 3 -9.43 9.80 3.20
C GLU A 3 -8.02 10.15 3.68
N PHE A 4 -7.75 10.05 4.99
CA PHE A 4 -6.41 10.31 5.54
C PHE A 4 -5.38 9.27 5.08
N ALA A 5 -5.76 7.99 5.03
CA ALA A 5 -4.91 6.91 4.55
C ALA A 5 -4.54 7.06 3.07
N GLU A 6 -5.43 7.61 2.25
CA GLU A 6 -5.14 7.90 0.84
C GLU A 6 -4.36 9.21 0.68
N ALA A 7 -4.73 10.25 1.43
CA ALA A 7 -4.10 11.58 1.32
C ALA A 7 -2.64 11.55 1.75
N ILE A 8 -2.29 10.78 2.79
CA ILE A 8 -0.92 10.69 3.31
C ILE A 8 0.06 10.02 2.33
N LEU A 9 -0.45 9.26 1.35
CA LEU A 9 0.35 8.62 0.30
C LEU A 9 0.50 9.50 -0.96
N SER A 10 -0.07 10.70 -0.96
CA SER A 10 -0.02 11.64 -2.08
C SER A 10 0.82 12.88 -1.77
N ASP A 11 1.22 13.62 -2.80
CA ASP A 11 1.92 14.90 -2.64
C ASP A 11 0.98 16.09 -2.33
N ASP A 12 -0.33 15.85 -2.22
CA ASP A 12 -1.32 16.89 -1.94
C ASP A 12 -1.39 17.21 -0.43
N LYS A 13 -0.57 18.17 -0.02
CA LYS A 13 -0.51 18.65 1.37
C LYS A 13 -1.83 19.25 1.84
N GLY A 14 -2.57 19.94 0.97
CA GLY A 14 -3.83 20.58 1.33
C GLY A 14 -4.89 19.55 1.67
N ARG A 15 -4.99 18.50 0.86
CA ARG A 15 -5.88 17.35 1.11
C ARG A 15 -5.49 16.60 2.39
N LEU A 16 -4.20 16.40 2.62
CA LEU A 16 -3.71 15.76 3.84
C LEU A 16 -4.04 16.57 5.10
N ASP A 17 -3.86 17.89 5.07
CA ASP A 17 -4.20 18.76 6.20
C ASP A 17 -5.70 18.78 6.47
N ALA A 18 -6.53 18.84 5.43
CA ALA A 18 -7.99 18.74 5.57
C ALA A 18 -8.42 17.39 6.19
N ALA A 19 -7.80 16.28 5.78
CA ALA A 19 -8.09 14.96 6.31
C ALA A 19 -7.69 14.82 7.80
N ARG A 20 -6.54 15.40 8.20
CA ARG A 20 -6.14 15.47 9.62
C ARG A 20 -7.13 16.27 10.45
N GLU A 21 -7.52 17.44 9.96
CA GLU A 21 -8.47 18.31 10.67
C GLU A 21 -9.84 17.64 10.84
N ALA A 22 -10.29 16.91 9.82
CA ALA A 22 -11.53 16.14 9.90
C ALA A 22 -11.49 15.06 11.00
N ILE A 23 -10.36 14.36 11.16
CA ILE A 23 -10.17 13.39 12.25
C ILE A 23 -10.10 14.10 13.59
N LEU A 24 -9.32 15.18 13.69
CA LEU A 24 -9.18 15.96 14.93
C LEU A 24 -10.54 16.46 15.43
N THR A 25 -11.33 17.05 14.54
CA THR A 25 -12.65 17.61 14.86
C THR A 25 -13.65 16.53 15.27
N SER A 26 -13.62 15.36 14.64
CA SER A 26 -14.62 14.30 14.87
C SER A 26 -14.24 13.31 15.98
N MET A 27 -12.94 13.08 16.21
CA MET A 27 -12.44 11.99 17.04
C MET A 27 -11.34 12.41 18.03
N GLY A 28 -10.84 13.64 17.94
CA GLY A 28 -9.82 14.18 18.84
C GLY A 28 -8.38 13.88 18.43
N SER A 29 -7.43 14.45 19.19
CA SER A 29 -5.99 14.39 18.89
C SER A 29 -5.42 12.98 18.92
N ASP A 30 -5.86 12.16 19.86
CA ASP A 30 -5.35 10.79 20.03
C ASP A 30 -5.65 9.96 18.77
N ALA A 31 -6.85 10.13 18.20
CA ALA A 31 -7.22 9.48 16.95
C ALA A 31 -6.33 9.93 15.77
N VAL A 32 -5.88 11.19 15.71
CA VAL A 32 -4.95 11.65 14.68
C VAL A 32 -3.60 10.93 14.80
N VAL A 33 -3.09 10.80 16.03
CA VAL A 33 -1.81 10.13 16.31
C VAL A 33 -1.89 8.65 15.97
N ASP A 34 -2.91 7.94 16.45
CA ASP A 34 -3.10 6.51 16.19
C ASP A 34 -3.23 6.22 14.69
N SER A 35 -3.98 7.06 13.99
CA SER A 35 -4.16 6.96 12.55
C SER A 35 -2.86 7.11 11.78
N ALA A 36 -2.04 8.11 12.14
CA ALA A 36 -0.73 8.31 11.54
C ALA A 36 0.21 7.15 11.85
N GLY A 37 0.15 6.62 13.08
CA GLY A 37 0.92 5.45 13.49
C GLY A 37 0.59 4.21 12.67
N VAL A 38 -0.69 3.90 12.49
CA VAL A 38 -1.16 2.78 11.66
C VAL A 38 -0.70 2.94 10.20
N ALA A 39 -0.92 4.11 9.61
CA ALA A 39 -0.51 4.37 8.23
C ALA A 39 1.02 4.22 8.05
N GLY A 40 1.81 4.78 8.96
CA GLY A 40 3.27 4.65 8.95
C GLY A 40 3.75 3.21 9.13
N LEU A 41 3.09 2.44 9.99
CA LEU A 41 3.44 1.04 10.23
C LEU A 41 3.23 0.17 8.98
N PHE A 42 2.08 0.27 8.32
CA PHE A 42 1.83 -0.48 7.08
C PHE A 42 2.81 -0.07 5.97
N ASN A 43 3.06 1.23 5.84
CA ASN A 43 4.03 1.73 4.88
C ASN A 43 5.45 1.18 5.12
N ALA A 44 5.85 0.95 6.38
CA ALA A 44 7.13 0.36 6.73
C ALA A 44 7.16 -1.17 6.50
N ILE A 45 6.15 -1.91 6.99
CA ILE A 45 6.11 -3.37 6.89
C ILE A 45 6.05 -3.84 5.44
N ASP A 46 5.27 -3.17 4.59
CA ASP A 46 5.15 -3.53 3.17
C ASP A 46 6.50 -3.48 2.47
N ARG A 47 7.31 -2.43 2.73
CA ARG A 47 8.66 -2.32 2.16
C ARG A 47 9.61 -3.39 2.68
N ILE A 48 9.48 -3.79 3.95
CA ILE A 48 10.28 -4.88 4.51
C ILE A 48 9.89 -6.20 3.82
N ALA A 49 8.61 -6.48 3.65
CA ALA A 49 8.12 -7.66 2.95
C ALA A 49 8.63 -7.71 1.50
N ASP A 50 8.53 -6.59 0.78
CA ASP A 50 9.02 -6.47 -0.60
C ASP A 50 10.53 -6.68 -0.71
N ALA A 51 11.30 -6.09 0.20
CA ALA A 51 12.76 -6.18 0.22
C ALA A 51 13.27 -7.60 0.59
N THR A 52 12.48 -8.34 1.36
CA THR A 52 12.86 -9.69 1.82
C THR A 52 12.24 -10.81 0.99
N GLY A 53 11.28 -10.49 0.12
CA GLY A 53 10.53 -11.49 -0.63
C GLY A 53 9.65 -12.36 0.26
N ALA A 54 9.08 -11.78 1.33
CA ALA A 54 8.21 -12.51 2.24
C ALA A 54 7.03 -13.14 1.46
N PRO A 55 6.78 -14.46 1.58
CA PRO A 55 5.74 -15.12 0.82
C PRO A 55 4.35 -14.79 1.37
N LEU A 56 3.35 -14.77 0.47
CA LEU A 56 1.94 -14.71 0.87
C LEU A 56 1.54 -16.07 1.47
N GLU A 57 0.90 -16.04 2.64
CA GLU A 57 0.33 -17.25 3.26
C GLU A 57 -0.82 -17.80 2.42
N LYS A 58 -0.94 -19.12 2.32
CA LYS A 58 -1.93 -19.79 1.48
C LYS A 58 -3.37 -19.33 1.74
N ASP A 59 -3.78 -19.26 3.00
CA ASP A 59 -5.14 -18.84 3.35
C ASP A 59 -5.43 -17.40 2.88
N LYS A 60 -4.44 -16.51 2.96
CA LYS A 60 -4.53 -15.12 2.45
C LYS A 60 -4.52 -15.08 0.92
N GLU A 61 -3.76 -15.95 0.28
CA GLU A 61 -3.73 -16.09 -1.18
C GLU A 61 -5.13 -16.42 -1.73
N GLU A 62 -5.82 -17.37 -1.10
CA GLU A 62 -7.18 -17.78 -1.45
C GLU A 62 -8.19 -16.67 -1.15
N MET A 63 -8.13 -16.06 0.03
CA MET A 63 -9.04 -14.97 0.42
C MET A 63 -8.95 -13.71 -0.45
N THR A 64 -7.78 -13.46 -1.04
CA THR A 64 -7.53 -12.24 -1.83
C THR A 64 -7.54 -12.49 -3.34
N ALA A 65 -7.84 -13.70 -3.81
CA ALA A 65 -7.77 -14.07 -5.23
C ALA A 65 -8.59 -13.11 -6.13
N GLU A 66 -9.85 -12.86 -5.79
CA GLU A 66 -10.73 -11.97 -6.56
C GLU A 66 -10.25 -10.51 -6.52
N MET A 67 -9.76 -10.03 -5.37
CA MET A 67 -9.20 -8.69 -5.25
C MET A 67 -7.97 -8.52 -6.14
N ARG A 68 -7.05 -9.48 -6.09
CA ARG A 68 -5.80 -9.45 -6.87
C ARG A 68 -6.07 -9.44 -8.37
N GLU A 69 -7.07 -10.19 -8.81
CA GLU A 69 -7.55 -10.16 -10.19
C GLU A 69 -8.15 -8.79 -10.54
N ALA A 70 -9.03 -8.25 -9.69
CA ALA A 70 -9.72 -6.99 -9.95
C ALA A 70 -8.77 -5.78 -10.07
N ILE A 71 -7.64 -5.80 -9.35
CA ILE A 71 -6.65 -4.72 -9.38
C ILE A 71 -5.48 -4.98 -10.34
N GLY A 72 -5.46 -6.13 -11.03
CA GLY A 72 -4.44 -6.48 -12.02
C GLY A 72 -3.04 -6.75 -11.45
N ILE A 73 -2.94 -7.20 -10.19
CA ILE A 73 -1.63 -7.44 -9.56
C ILE A 73 -1.00 -8.77 -10.00
N ASN A 74 -1.80 -9.71 -10.51
CA ASN A 74 -1.32 -11.01 -11.01
C ASN A 74 -0.39 -10.83 -12.22
N GLU A 75 -0.71 -9.87 -13.07
CA GLU A 75 0.03 -9.48 -14.28
C GLU A 75 1.36 -8.82 -13.93
N PHE A 76 1.38 -8.02 -12.87
CA PHE A 76 2.61 -7.43 -12.35
C PHE A 76 3.61 -8.52 -11.92
N ALA A 77 3.14 -9.52 -11.18
CA ALA A 77 3.98 -10.64 -10.74
C ALA A 77 4.52 -11.46 -11.93
N ALA A 78 3.68 -11.73 -12.93
CA ALA A 78 4.11 -12.41 -14.16
C ALA A 78 5.18 -11.60 -14.92
N THR A 79 5.02 -10.28 -15.01
CA THR A 79 5.97 -9.38 -15.67
C THR A 79 7.30 -9.32 -14.93
N LYS A 80 7.28 -9.17 -13.59
CA LYS A 80 8.48 -9.18 -12.75
C LYS A 80 9.28 -10.48 -12.95
N LYS A 81 8.60 -11.63 -12.92
CA LYS A 81 9.24 -12.94 -13.16
C LYS A 81 9.85 -13.02 -14.56
N ALA A 82 9.14 -12.56 -15.59
CA ALA A 82 9.66 -12.58 -16.95
C ALA A 82 10.90 -11.67 -17.12
N LEU A 83 10.96 -10.53 -16.40
CA LEU A 83 12.14 -9.66 -16.33
C LEU A 83 13.31 -10.36 -15.63
N GLU A 84 13.08 -10.98 -14.47
CA GLU A 84 14.12 -11.72 -13.72
C GLU A 84 14.69 -12.89 -14.52
N GLU A 85 13.87 -13.51 -15.37
CA GLU A 85 14.27 -14.59 -16.27
C GLU A 85 14.86 -14.10 -17.62
N ASN A 86 15.07 -12.78 -17.80
CA ASN A 86 15.52 -12.13 -19.05
C ASN A 86 14.68 -12.47 -20.29
N LYS A 87 13.39 -12.78 -20.11
CA LYS A 87 12.48 -13.14 -21.20
C LYS A 87 11.86 -11.92 -21.89
N ILE A 88 11.94 -10.75 -21.26
CA ILE A 88 11.50 -9.46 -21.80
C ILE A 88 12.55 -8.37 -21.49
N PRO A 89 12.73 -7.38 -22.39
CA PRO A 89 13.71 -6.33 -22.19
C PRO A 89 13.34 -5.42 -21.01
N SER A 90 14.35 -5.02 -20.23
CA SER A 90 14.20 -4.01 -19.17
C SER A 90 13.89 -2.64 -19.77
N ALA A 91 12.91 -1.94 -19.19
CA ALA A 91 12.59 -0.55 -19.54
C ALA A 91 13.57 0.47 -18.93
N ALA A 92 14.47 0.03 -18.02
CA ALA A 92 15.54 0.88 -17.50
C ALA A 92 16.67 0.96 -18.55
N GLN A 93 16.57 1.93 -19.45
CA GLN A 93 17.66 2.44 -20.30
C GLN A 93 17.84 3.93 -20.03
#